data_AF-A0AA35X7Y6-F1
#
_entry.id   AF-A0AA35X7Y6-F1
#
_cell.length_a   1.000
_cell.length_b   1.000
_cell.length_c   1.000
_cell.angle_alpha   90.00
_cell.angle_beta   90.00
_cell.angle_gamma   90.00
#
_symmetry.space_group_name_H-M   'P 1'
#
loop_
_entity.id
_entity.type
_entity.pdbx_description
1 polymer ?
#
loop_
_entity_poly.entity_id
_entity_poly.type
_entity_poly.pdbx_seq_one_letter_code
_entity_poly.pdbx_strand_id
1 'polypeptide(L)'
;MADVPAAIAEMARVVAPGGRVTTLELTPMPPGLRATLGRVYFHHVVPLLGQVVAGDRSAYTYLPNSVDYFLTADGLAEVYRAVGLANVGYCRLGMGGVALHYGVKP
;
A
#
# COMPACT_ATOMS: atom_id res chain seq x y z
N MET A 1 5.39 -8.35 -12.66
CA MET A 1 4.88 -7.29 -11.76
C MET A 1 3.52 -6.89 -12.28
N ALA A 2 2.49 -6.81 -11.42
CA ALA A 2 1.15 -6.42 -11.85
C ALA A 2 1.14 -4.94 -12.33
N ASP A 3 0.34 -4.64 -13.35
CA ASP A 3 0.19 -3.28 -13.90
C ASP A 3 -0.80 -2.48 -13.04
N VAL A 4 -0.26 -1.72 -12.08
CA VAL A 4 -1.06 -0.92 -11.14
C VAL A 4 -1.87 0.17 -11.86
N PRO A 5 -1.30 0.96 -12.79
CA PRO A 5 -2.09 1.91 -13.59
C PRO A 5 -3.29 1.26 -14.30
N ALA A 6 -3.10 0.13 -14.96
CA ALA A 6 -4.19 -0.58 -15.63
C ALA A 6 -5.28 -1.04 -14.65
N ALA A 7 -4.90 -1.52 -13.46
CA ALA A 7 -5.84 -1.92 -12.42
C ALA A 7 -6.68 -0.75 -11.91
N ILE A 8 -6.06 0.39 -11.57
CA ILE A 8 -6.80 1.57 -11.10
C ILE A 8 -7.68 2.15 -12.21
N ALA A 9 -7.21 2.15 -13.46
CA ALA A 9 -8.01 2.58 -14.61
C ALA A 9 -9.27 1.72 -14.78
N GLU A 10 -9.15 0.40 -14.62
CA GLU A 10 -10.30 -0.50 -14.70
C GLU A 10 -11.29 -0.29 -13.54
N MET A 11 -10.78 -0.07 -12.32
CA MET A 11 -11.61 0.32 -11.17
C MET A 11 -12.38 1.63 -11.43
N ALA A 12 -11.71 2.63 -12.01
CA ALA A 12 -12.35 3.89 -12.39
C ALA A 12 -13.38 3.71 -13.53
N ARG A 13 -13.12 2.79 -14.47
CA ARG A 13 -14.05 2.51 -15.59
C ARG A 13 -15.39 1.97 -15.09
N VAL A 14 -15.38 1.04 -14.13
CA VAL A 14 -16.60 0.34 -13.66
C VAL A 14 -17.43 1.13 -12.64
N VAL A 15 -16.81 2.05 -11.90
CA VAL A 15 -17.52 2.89 -10.93
C VAL A 15 -18.39 3.95 -11.66
N ALA A 16 -19.56 4.27 -11.12
CA ALA A 16 -20.43 5.32 -11.67
C ALA A 16 -19.82 6.73 -11.51
N PRO A 17 -20.16 7.72 -12.36
CA PRO A 17 -19.79 9.12 -12.13
C PRO A 17 -20.17 9.59 -10.72
N GLY A 18 -19.28 10.32 -10.05
CA GLY A 18 -19.38 10.69 -8.64
C GLY A 18 -19.02 9.59 -7.64
N GLY A 19 -18.82 8.35 -8.09
CA GLY A 19 -18.42 7.23 -7.24
C GLY A 19 -16.95 7.29 -6.82
N ARG A 20 -16.61 6.64 -5.71
CA ARG A 20 -15.27 6.67 -5.11
C ARG A 20 -14.53 5.35 -5.33
N VAL A 21 -13.31 5.44 -5.86
CA VAL A 21 -12.32 4.34 -5.89
C VAL A 21 -11.46 4.46 -4.65
N THR A 22 -11.24 3.37 -3.91
CA THR A 22 -10.46 3.34 -2.67
C THR A 22 -9.60 2.08 -2.62
N THR A 23 -8.33 2.21 -2.23
CA THR A 23 -7.42 1.08 -2.03
C THR A 23 -6.71 1.21 -0.69
N LEU A 24 -6.65 0.10 0.06
CA LEU A 24 -5.87 -0.01 1.29
C LEU A 24 -4.70 -0.94 1.01
N GLU A 25 -3.48 -0.42 1.01
CA GLU A 25 -2.31 -1.20 0.63
C GLU A 25 -1.08 -0.88 1.50
N LEU A 26 -0.13 -1.82 1.55
CA LEU A 26 1.16 -1.59 2.19
C LEU A 26 1.96 -0.56 1.39
N THR A 27 2.72 0.29 2.08
CA THR A 27 3.54 1.32 1.43
C THR A 27 4.88 1.47 2.14
N PRO A 28 5.97 1.74 1.39
CA PRO A 28 7.25 2.08 1.99
C PRO A 28 7.11 3.22 3.02
N MET A 29 7.65 2.99 4.22
CA MET A 29 7.62 4.00 5.29
C MET A 29 8.45 5.24 4.88
N PRO A 30 7.98 6.46 5.22
CA PRO A 30 8.72 7.69 4.94
C PRO A 30 10.07 7.70 5.66
N PRO A 31 11.14 8.21 5.03
CA PRO A 31 12.47 8.24 5.64
C PRO A 31 12.48 9.03 6.97
N GLY A 32 13.15 8.48 7.99
CA GLY A 32 13.25 9.07 9.33
C GLY A 32 13.44 8.02 10.43
N LEU A 33 13.63 8.47 11.67
CA LEU A 33 13.89 7.60 12.83
C LEU A 33 12.82 6.50 13.02
N ARG A 34 11.56 6.83 12.67
CA ARG A 34 10.42 5.91 12.71
C ARG A 34 10.49 4.82 11.63
N ALA A 35 11.01 5.12 10.43
CA ALA A 35 11.23 4.09 9.42
C ALA A 35 12.37 3.15 9.78
N THR A 36 13.41 3.62 10.49
CA THR A 36 14.48 2.75 11.00
C THR A 36 13.96 1.81 12.07
N LEU A 37 13.22 2.32 13.06
CA LEU A 37 12.59 1.50 14.10
C LEU A 37 11.54 0.54 13.52
N GLY A 38 10.72 1.01 12.58
CA GLY A 38 9.75 0.19 11.87
C GLY A 38 10.39 -0.92 11.05
N ARG A 39 11.50 -0.65 10.34
CA ARG A 39 12.27 -1.68 9.62
C ARG A 39 12.81 -2.73 10.57
N VAL A 40 13.39 -2.33 11.71
CA VAL A 40 13.91 -3.28 12.71
C VAL A 40 12.77 -4.14 13.26
N TYR A 41 11.61 -3.55 13.59
CA TYR A 41 10.43 -4.28 14.05
C TYR A 41 9.89 -5.25 12.98
N PHE A 42 9.73 -4.81 11.72
CA PHE A 42 9.25 -5.66 10.63
C PHE A 42 10.25 -6.74 10.20
N HIS A 43 11.56 -6.48 10.26
CA HIS A 43 12.57 -7.48 9.90
C HIS A 43 12.90 -8.46 11.03
N HIS A 44 12.72 -8.09 12.29
CA HIS A 44 13.14 -8.94 13.43
C HIS A 44 11.97 -9.44 14.25
N VAL A 45 10.96 -8.60 14.54
CA VAL A 45 9.85 -8.96 15.45
C VAL A 45 8.71 -9.68 14.72
N VAL A 46 8.31 -9.20 13.53
CA VAL A 46 7.24 -9.84 12.75
C VAL A 46 7.58 -11.28 12.34
N PRO A 47 8.81 -11.62 11.90
CA PRO A 47 9.17 -13.00 11.58
C PRO A 47 9.22 -13.91 12.81
N LEU A 48 9.62 -13.38 13.97
CA LEU A 48 9.62 -14.11 15.25
C LEU A 48 8.18 -14.39 15.72
N LEU A 49 7.25 -13.43 15.61
CA LEU A 49 5.84 -13.64 15.91
C LEU A 49 5.18 -14.63 14.94
N GLY A 50 5.50 -14.55 13.64
CA GLY A 50 5.06 -15.54 12.65
C GLY A 50 5.55 -16.95 12.96
N GLN A 51 6.79 -17.07 13.46
CA GLN A 51 7.38 -18.35 13.86
C GLN A 51 6.72 -18.95 15.10
N VAL A 52 6.25 -18.12 16.05
CA VAL A 52 5.56 -18.57 17.28
C VAL A 52 4.08 -18.88 17.06
N VAL A 53 3.39 -18.16 16.16
CA VAL A 53 1.93 -18.29 15.97
C VAL A 53 1.55 -19.32 14.90
N ALA A 54 2.31 -19.45 13.81
CA ALA A 54 1.84 -20.18 12.62
C ALA A 54 2.59 -21.50 12.30
N GLY A 55 3.74 -21.78 12.93
CA GLY A 55 4.52 -22.99 12.66
C GLY A 55 5.09 -23.13 11.23
N ASP A 56 4.77 -22.21 10.32
CA ASP A 56 5.21 -22.21 8.93
C ASP A 56 5.89 -20.87 8.57
N ARG A 57 7.20 -20.96 8.30
CA ARG A 57 8.11 -19.83 8.01
C ARG A 57 7.90 -19.24 6.60
N SER A 58 7.31 -20.00 5.69
CA SER A 58 7.35 -19.69 4.25
C SER A 58 6.40 -18.54 3.86
N ALA A 59 5.18 -18.52 4.39
CA ALA A 59 4.15 -17.54 4.05
C ALA A 59 4.50 -16.10 4.48
N TYR A 60 5.30 -15.94 5.54
CA TYR A 60 5.70 -14.62 6.06
C TYR A 60 7.00 -14.07 5.49
N THR A 61 7.68 -14.80 4.59
CA THR A 61 8.82 -14.26 3.82
C THR A 61 8.37 -13.46 2.61
N TYR A 62 7.13 -13.66 2.16
CA TYR A 62 6.57 -12.98 0.99
C TYR A 62 6.11 -11.55 1.31
N LEU A 63 5.60 -11.32 2.54
CA LEU A 63 5.12 -10.02 3.00
C LEU A 63 6.21 -8.93 3.02
N PRO A 64 7.42 -9.15 3.57
CA PRO A 64 8.47 -8.13 3.59
C PRO A 64 8.96 -7.77 2.19
N ASN A 65 9.10 -8.77 1.32
CA ASN A 65 9.62 -8.57 -0.03
C ASN A 65 8.63 -7.83 -0.93
N SER A 66 7.30 -7.98 -0.78
CA SER A 66 6.35 -7.24 -1.64
C SER A 66 6.25 -5.76 -1.29
N VAL A 67 6.47 -5.39 -0.04
CA VAL A 67 6.37 -4.00 0.46
C VAL A 67 7.48 -3.11 -0.08
N ASP A 68 8.70 -3.64 -0.19
CA ASP A 68 9.86 -2.86 -0.64
C ASP A 68 9.81 -2.51 -2.14
N TYR A 69 9.06 -3.27 -2.95
CA TYR A 69 8.94 -3.04 -4.41
C TYR A 69 7.63 -2.35 -4.82
N PHE A 70 6.72 -2.08 -3.90
CA PHE A 70 5.47 -1.40 -4.21
C PHE A 70 5.62 0.13 -4.23
N LEU A 71 4.66 0.82 -4.86
CA LEU A 71 4.66 2.27 -4.95
C LEU A 71 4.60 2.92 -3.56
N THR A 72 5.27 4.06 -3.42
CA THR A 72 5.06 4.95 -2.26
C THR A 72 3.62 5.46 -2.27
N ALA A 73 3.12 5.90 -1.11
CA ALA A 73 1.79 6.48 -1.02
C ALA A 73 1.63 7.67 -1.99
N ASP A 74 2.65 8.50 -2.13
CA ASP A 74 2.65 9.58 -3.13
C ASP A 74 2.62 9.04 -4.56
N GLY A 75 3.42 8.01 -4.87
CA GLY A 75 3.45 7.38 -6.19
C GLY A 75 2.10 6.78 -6.60
N LEU A 76 1.41 6.08 -5.69
CA LEU A 76 0.08 5.54 -5.97
C LEU A 76 -0.98 6.65 -6.13
N ALA A 77 -0.86 7.76 -5.39
CA ALA A 77 -1.72 8.92 -5.58
C ALA A 77 -1.53 9.56 -6.96
N GLU A 78 -0.31 9.63 -7.47
CA GLU A 78 -0.08 10.10 -8.85
C GLU A 78 -0.70 9.17 -9.89
N VAL A 79 -0.67 7.85 -9.67
CA VAL A 79 -1.36 6.90 -10.56
C VAL A 79 -2.87 7.19 -10.58
N TYR A 80 -3.50 7.42 -9.43
CA TYR A 80 -4.91 7.79 -9.35
C TYR A 80 -5.23 9.06 -10.17
N ARG A 81 -4.38 10.09 -10.08
CA ARG A 81 -4.57 11.33 -10.86
C ARG A 81 -4.36 11.09 -12.36
N ALA A 82 -3.34 10.30 -12.72
CA ALA A 82 -3.02 9.99 -14.11
C ALA A 82 -4.14 9.23 -14.82
N VAL A 83 -4.91 8.39 -14.12
CA VAL A 83 -6.07 7.69 -14.69
C VAL A 83 -7.35 8.54 -14.71
N GLY A 84 -7.29 9.80 -14.28
CA GLY A 84 -8.40 10.76 -14.38
C GLY A 84 -9.34 10.81 -13.18
N LEU A 85 -8.97 10.21 -12.03
CA LEU A 85 -9.73 10.40 -10.79
C LEU A 85 -9.50 11.82 -10.24
N ALA A 86 -10.56 12.43 -9.72
CA ALA A 86 -10.54 13.73 -9.06
C ALA A 86 -10.54 13.58 -7.53
N ASN A 87 -10.29 14.67 -6.80
CA ASN A 87 -10.26 14.69 -5.32
C ASN A 87 -9.37 13.58 -4.71
N VAL A 88 -8.23 13.33 -5.33
CA VAL A 88 -7.31 12.26 -4.95
C VAL A 88 -6.54 12.62 -3.68
N GLY A 89 -6.53 11.69 -2.73
CA GLY A 89 -5.76 11.81 -1.49
C GLY A 89 -5.49 10.46 -0.86
N TYR A 90 -4.77 10.47 0.26
CA TYR A 90 -4.52 9.27 1.04
C TYR A 90 -4.34 9.58 2.54
N CYS A 91 -4.57 8.57 3.37
CA CYS A 91 -4.26 8.58 4.80
C CYS A 91 -3.29 7.44 5.12
N ARG A 92 -2.24 7.72 5.88
CA ARG A 92 -1.29 6.69 6.35
C ARG A 92 -1.73 6.13 7.70
N LEU A 93 -1.69 4.80 7.82
CA LEU A 93 -2.11 4.03 8.98
C LEU A 93 -0.95 3.13 9.46
N GLY A 94 -1.09 2.51 10.63
CA GLY A 94 -0.12 1.52 11.13
C GLY A 94 1.31 2.05 11.18
N MET A 95 1.50 3.25 11.76
CA MET A 95 2.78 3.98 11.83
C MET A 95 3.40 4.35 10.46
N GLY A 96 2.63 4.27 9.37
CA GLY A 96 3.07 4.66 8.03
C GLY A 96 3.45 3.52 7.11
N GLY A 97 3.27 2.26 7.53
CA GLY A 97 3.46 1.07 6.69
C GLY A 97 2.24 0.70 5.83
N VAL A 98 1.10 1.35 6.07
CA VAL A 98 -0.16 1.16 5.32
C VAL A 98 -0.67 2.51 4.84
N ALA A 99 -1.22 2.58 3.64
CA ALA A 99 -1.91 3.76 3.13
C ALA A 99 -3.30 3.41 2.58
N LEU A 100 -4.29 4.22 2.94
CA LEU A 100 -5.64 4.22 2.39
C LEU A 100 -5.74 5.36 1.37
N HIS A 101 -5.75 5.02 0.08
CA HIS A 101 -5.93 5.96 -1.02
C HIS A 101 -7.38 6.07 -1.42
N TYR A 102 -7.78 7.24 -1.89
CA TYR A 102 -9.10 7.47 -2.45
C TYR A 102 -9.04 8.44 -3.63
N GLY A 103 -10.01 8.30 -4.54
CA GLY A 103 -10.27 9.23 -5.64
C GLY A 103 -11.71 9.10 -6.13
N VAL A 104 -12.25 10.15 -6.74
CA VAL A 104 -13.64 10.21 -7.21
C VAL A 104 -13.65 10.23 -8.73
N LYS A 105 -14.49 9.39 -9.35
CA LYS A 105 -14.74 9.46 -10.79
C LYS A 105 -15.53 10.73 -11.09
N PRO A 106 -15.04 11.62 -11.98
CA PRO A 106 -15.80 12.78 -12.42
C PRO A 106 -17.18 12.41 -12.99
#